data_AF-A0A0P1IFL8-F1
#
_entry.id   AF-A0A0P1IFL8-F1
#
_cell.length_a   1.000
_cell.length_b   1.000
_cell.length_c   1.000
_cell.angle_alpha   90.00
_cell.angle_beta   90.00
_cell.angle_gamma   90.00
#
_symmetry.space_group_name_H-M   'P 1'
#
loop_
_entity.id
_entity.type
_entity.pdbx_description
1 polymer ?
#
loop_
_entity_poly.entity_id
_entity_poly.type
_entity_poly.pdbx_seq_one_letter_code
_entity_poly.pdbx_strand_id
1 'polypeptide(L)' 'MANREKILQLLSQYAEVPSIKMDDMLFGSGLNLSSISFTEFVVDFEDLFDIDVNMERLGADVKSVGQFVEVLEDHLS' A
#
# COMPACT_ATOMS: atom_id res chain seq x y z
N MET A 1 -9.11 -6.35 -10.75
CA MET A 1 -9.48 -7.14 -9.55
C MET A 1 -8.30 -7.93 -8.99
N ALA A 2 -7.55 -8.69 -9.80
CA ALA A 2 -6.38 -9.42 -9.30
C ALA A 2 -5.27 -8.54 -8.68
N ASN A 3 -5.03 -7.34 -9.23
CA ASN A 3 -3.97 -6.44 -8.71
C ASN A 3 -4.31 -5.91 -7.31
N ARG A 4 -5.55 -5.47 -7.09
CA ARG A 4 -6.04 -5.05 -5.77
C ARG A 4 -5.84 -6.12 -4.69
N GLU A 5 -6.20 -7.37 -5.00
CA GLU A 5 -6.03 -8.47 -4.04
C GLU A 5 -4.56 -8.72 -3.71
N LYS A 6 -3.67 -8.66 -4.72
CA LYS A 6 -2.22 -8.76 -4.51
C LYS A 6 -1.67 -7.62 -3.67
N ILE A 7 -2.11 -6.38 -3.92
CA ILE A 7 -1.71 -5.21 -3.14
C ILE A 7 -2.12 -5.38 -1.68
N LEU A 8 -3.37 -5.77 -1.43
CA LEU A 8 -3.87 -5.97 -0.07
C LEU A 8 -3.16 -7.14 0.64
N GLN A 9 -2.86 -8.21 -0.08
CA GLN A 9 -2.07 -9.33 0.46
C GLN A 9 -0.66 -8.87 0.85
N LEU A 10 0.05 -8.19 -0.04
CA LEU A 10 1.39 -7.67 0.23
C LEU A 10 1.35 -6.71 1.42
N LEU A 11 0.41 -5.77 1.43
CA LEU A 11 0.26 -4.81 2.53
C LEU A 11 -0.04 -5.49 3.86
N SER A 12 -0.83 -6.58 3.87
CA SER A 12 -1.16 -7.34 5.09
C SER A 12 0.06 -8.01 5.71
N GLN A 13 1.03 -8.43 4.89
CA GLN A 13 2.29 -9.01 5.35
C GLN A 13 3.15 -7.96 6.06
N TYR A 14 3.24 -6.76 5.47
CA TYR A 14 4.01 -5.63 6.03
C TYR A 14 3.35 -4.99 7.25
N ALA A 15 2.02 -5.05 7.34
CA ALA A 15 1.26 -4.57 8.48
C ALA A 15 1.18 -5.59 9.64
N GLU A 16 1.65 -6.83 9.44
CA GLU A 16 1.54 -7.95 10.38
C GLU A 16 0.08 -8.23 10.85
N VAL A 17 -0.90 -8.06 9.96
CA VAL A 17 -2.32 -8.29 10.25
C VAL A 17 -2.92 -9.38 9.37
N PRO A 18 -3.89 -10.17 9.86
CA PRO A 18 -4.48 -11.28 9.10
C PRO A 18 -5.30 -10.84 7.88
N SER A 19 -5.81 -9.60 7.89
CA SER A 19 -6.59 -9.03 6.79
C SER A 19 -6.63 -7.52 6.91
N ILE A 20 -6.68 -6.84 5.77
CA ILE A 20 -6.82 -5.39 5.69
C ILE A 20 -8.17 -5.03 5.06
N LYS A 21 -8.83 -4.00 5.58
CA LYS A 21 -10.03 -3.40 4.99
C LYS A 21 -9.70 -2.06 4.34
N MET A 22 -10.48 -1.69 3.33
CA MET A 22 -10.27 -0.44 2.57
C MET A 22 -10.48 0.83 3.42
N ASP A 23 -11.28 0.74 4.47
CA ASP A 23 -11.57 1.80 5.43
C ASP A 23 -10.56 1.88 6.59
N ASP A 24 -9.62 0.93 6.70
CA ASP A 24 -8.57 0.98 7.70
C ASP A 24 -7.64 2.18 7.43
N MET A 25 -7.20 2.84 8.50
CA MET A 25 -6.23 3.92 8.40
C MET A 25 -4.84 3.34 8.07
N LEU A 26 -4.09 4.00 7.19
CA LEU A 26 -2.76 3.52 6.79
C LEU A 26 -1.70 3.78 7.86
N PHE A 27 -1.81 4.93 8.53
CA PHE A 27 -0.83 5.43 9.51
C PHE A 27 -1.49 5.79 10.84
N GLY A 28 -0.68 5.87 11.90
CA GLY A 28 -1.12 6.27 13.24
C GLY A 28 -1.80 5.13 13.99
N SER A 29 -3.08 5.29 14.37
CA SER A 29 -3.86 4.26 15.09
C SER A 29 -4.46 3.18 14.17
N GLY A 30 -4.06 3.17 12.89
CA GLY A 30 -4.55 2.23 11.88
C GLY A 30 -3.69 0.98 11.78
N LEU A 31 -3.26 0.65 10.56
CA LEU A 31 -2.31 -0.42 10.31
C LEU A 31 -0.98 -0.11 11.03
N ASN A 32 -0.37 -1.15 11.61
CA ASN A 32 0.92 -1.05 12.28
C ASN A 32 2.09 -0.95 11.28
N LEU A 33 1.97 -0.09 10.28
CA LEU A 33 3.00 0.13 9.28
C LEU A 33 4.00 1.17 9.79
N SER A 34 5.22 0.70 10.08
CA SER A 34 6.34 1.60 10.30
C SER A 34 6.74 2.28 8.99
N SER A 35 7.40 3.44 9.05
CA SER A 35 7.95 4.10 7.86
C SER A 35 8.96 3.22 7.11
N ILE A 36 9.65 2.31 7.80
CA ILE A 36 10.57 1.36 7.18
C ILE A 36 9.79 0.31 6.40
N SER A 37 8.81 -0.32 7.05
CA SER A 37 7.93 -1.34 6.44
C SER A 37 7.15 -0.77 5.24
N PHE A 38 6.80 0.51 5.28
CA PHE A 38 6.16 1.19 4.16
C PHE A 38 7.09 1.33 2.95
N THR A 39 8.33 1.77 3.17
CA THR A 39 9.32 1.87 2.09
C THR A 39 9.63 0.48 1.50
N GLU A 40 9.81 -0.54 2.34
CA GLU A 40 10.03 -1.91 1.89
C GLU A 40 8.83 -2.44 1.08
N PHE A 41 7.61 -2.17 1.54
CA PHE A 41 6.39 -2.48 0.78
C PHE A 41 6.41 -1.85 -0.63
N VAL A 42 6.80 -0.58 -0.75
CA VAL A 42 6.80 0.12 -2.05
C VAL A 42 7.83 -0.51 -2.99
N VAL A 43 9.04 -0.80 -2.50
CA VAL A 43 10.08 -1.48 -3.31
C VAL A 43 9.61 -2.85 -3.78
N ASP A 44 9.04 -3.67 -2.89
CA ASP A 44 8.51 -4.98 -3.26
C ASP A 44 7.32 -4.87 -4.23
N PHE A 45 6.52 -3.82 -4.12
CA PHE A 45 5.42 -3.54 -5.04
C PHE A 45 5.94 -3.17 -6.43
N GLU A 46 6.95 -2.31 -6.52
CA GLU A 46 7.65 -1.97 -7.77
C GLU A 46 8.19 -3.22 -8.46
N ASP A 47 8.88 -4.08 -7.70
CA ASP A 47 9.43 -5.34 -8.20
C ASP A 47 8.34 -6.34 -8.63
N LEU A 48 7.23 -6.43 -7.87
CA LEU A 48 6.14 -7.36 -8.14
C LEU A 48 5.37 -7.02 -9.42
N PHE A 49 5.25 -5.72 -9.72
CA PHE A 49 4.46 -5.22 -10.84
C PHE A 49 5.31 -4.68 -12.00
N ASP A 50 6.64 -4.66 -11.87
CA ASP A 50 7.60 -4.13 -12.84
C ASP A 50 7.29 -2.66 -13.22
N ILE A 51 7.06 -1.83 -12.20
CA ILE A 51 6.75 -0.39 -12.34
C ILE A 51 7.63 0.46 -11.43
N ASP A 52 7.67 1.76 -11.70
CA ASP A 52 8.36 2.76 -10.88
C ASP A 52 7.29 3.65 -10.21
N VAL A 53 7.27 3.64 -8.87
CA VAL A 53 6.35 4.42 -8.06
C VAL A 53 7.07 5.65 -7.53
N ASN A 54 6.63 6.82 -8.00
CA ASN A 54 7.14 8.06 -7.46
C ASN A 54 6.59 8.29 -6.03
N MET A 55 7.41 7.99 -5.02
CA MET A 55 7.06 8.16 -3.60
C MET A 55 6.73 9.61 -3.22
N GLU A 56 7.23 10.62 -3.94
CA GLU A 56 6.85 12.03 -3.70
C GLU A 56 5.39 12.30 -4.12
N ARG A 57 4.85 11.47 -5.02
CA ARG A 57 3.45 11.53 -5.48
C ARG A 57 2.53 10.54 -4.77
N LEU A 58 3.07 9.59 -4.01
CA LEU A 58 2.31 8.80 -3.04
C LEU A 58 1.82 9.77 -1.95
N GLY A 59 0.64 10.32 -2.19
CA GLY A 59 0.19 11.58 -1.62
C GLY A 59 0.35 11.68 -0.11
N ALA A 60 0.85 12.84 0.34
CA ALA A 60 0.83 13.27 1.74
C ALA A 60 -0.59 13.27 2.36
N ASP A 61 -1.62 13.14 1.53
CA ASP A 61 -3.03 13.12 1.90
C ASP A 61 -3.64 11.70 1.97
N VAL A 62 -2.87 10.64 1.70
CA VAL A 62 -3.37 9.26 1.84
C VAL A 62 -3.57 8.95 3.33
N LYS A 63 -4.83 8.69 3.72
CA LYS A 63 -5.21 8.41 5.11
C LYS A 63 -5.70 6.99 5.31
N SER A 64 -6.42 6.43 4.33
CA SER A 64 -6.91 5.06 4.38
C SER A 64 -6.23 4.15 3.37
N VAL A 65 -6.33 2.85 3.63
CA VAL A 65 -5.90 1.79 2.71
C VAL A 65 -6.57 1.94 1.35
N GLY A 66 -7.86 2.26 1.31
CA GLY A 66 -8.59 2.39 0.06
C GLY A 66 -7.99 3.47 -0.84
N GLN A 67 -7.67 4.63 -0.27
CA GLN A 67 -6.99 5.71 -0.99
C GLN A 67 -5.61 5.29 -1.47
N PHE A 68 -4.86 4.57 -0.64
CA PHE A 68 -3.53 4.08 -1.00
C PHE A 68 -3.58 3.09 -2.17
N VAL A 69 -4.48 2.12 -2.09
CA VAL A 69 -4.71 1.12 -3.14
C VAL A 69 -5.13 1.78 -4.45
N GLU A 70 -6.02 2.77 -4.40
CA GLU A 70 -6.43 3.52 -5.59
C GLU A 70 -5.23 4.23 -6.25
N VAL A 71 -4.38 4.90 -5.46
CA VAL A 71 -3.16 5.53 -5.98
C VAL A 71 -2.23 4.51 -6.62
N LEU A 72 -2.06 3.33 -6.01
CA LEU A 72 -1.23 2.27 -6.59
C LEU A 72 -1.84 1.68 -7.87
N GLU A 73 -3.16 1.50 -7.93
CA GLU A 73 -3.85 1.03 -9.12
C GLU A 73 -3.72 2.02 -10.30
N ASP A 74 -3.68 3.33 -10.01
CA ASP A 74 -3.43 4.36 -11.03
C ASP A 74 -2.02 4.24 -11.66
N HIS A 75 -1.02 3.74 -10.92
CA HIS A 75 0.33 3.50 -11.46
C HIS A 75 0.41 2.20 -12.29
N LEU A 76 -0.59 1.32 -12.19
CA LEU A 76 -0.67 0.06 -12.93
C LEU A 76 -1.46 0.16 -14.24
N SER A 77 -2.03 1.34 -14.54
CA SER A 77 -2.84 1.61 -15.74
C SER A 77 -2.04 2.28 -16.84
#